data_AF-A0A5Q4H207-F1
#
_entry.id   AF-A0A5Q4H207-F1
#
_cell.length_a   1.000
_cell.length_b   1.000
_cell.length_c   1.000
_cell.angle_alpha   90.00
_cell.angle_beta   90.00
_cell.angle_gamma   90.00
#
_symmetry.space_group_name_H-M   'P 1'
#
loop_
_entity.id
_entity.type
_entity.pdbx_description
1 polymer ?
#
loop_
_entity_poly.entity_id
_entity_poly.type
_entity_poly.pdbx_seq_one_letter_code
_entity_poly.pdbx_strand_id
1 'polypeptide(L)'
;MQFRFDEAFRGICQQILSENRNLEEWSEMESDDMFQDGPYVGGFDADEGEFCFSVYREDGEYWFQISLERIRQIVERSLEIVDIRLAE
;
A
#
# COMPACT_ATOMS: atom_id res chain seq x y z
N MET A 1 -7.82 -3.05 -13.22
CA MET A 1 -7.80 -1.68 -13.80
C MET A 1 -6.47 -1.05 -13.42
N GLN A 2 -5.85 -0.23 -14.27
CA GLN A 2 -4.62 0.47 -13.88
C GLN A 2 -4.95 1.76 -13.14
N PHE A 3 -4.21 2.02 -12.05
CA PHE A 3 -4.34 3.20 -11.21
C PHE A 3 -2.97 3.85 -11.02
N ARG A 4 -2.91 5.19 -11.11
CA ARG A 4 -1.68 5.96 -10.91
C ARG A 4 -1.65 6.50 -9.48
N PHE A 5 -0.56 6.26 -8.77
CA PHE A 5 -0.37 6.78 -7.42
C PHE A 5 -0.22 8.31 -7.42
N ASP A 6 -0.86 8.94 -6.43
CA ASP A 6 -0.70 10.36 -6.12
C ASP A 6 0.34 10.58 -5.00
N GLU A 7 0.46 11.83 -4.54
CA GLU A 7 1.41 12.17 -3.47
C GLU A 7 0.97 11.67 -2.09
N ALA A 8 -0.34 11.42 -1.86
CA ALA A 8 -0.81 10.86 -0.58
C ALA A 8 -0.34 9.42 -0.40
N PHE A 9 -0.51 8.60 -1.45
CA PHE A 9 -0.01 7.22 -1.39
C PHE A 9 1.53 7.16 -1.32
N ARG A 10 2.22 8.09 -1.97
CA ARG A 10 3.68 8.21 -1.82
C ARG A 10 4.09 8.59 -0.40
N GLY A 11 3.30 9.42 0.28
CA GLY A 11 3.49 9.75 1.70
C GLY A 11 3.41 8.51 2.59
N ILE A 12 2.40 7.66 2.38
CA ILE A 12 2.28 6.36 3.07
C ILE A 12 3.51 5.49 2.79
N CYS A 13 3.95 5.38 1.53
CA CYS A 13 5.14 4.60 1.18
C CYS A 13 6.41 5.11 1.89
N GLN A 14 6.57 6.43 2.00
CA GLN A 14 7.68 7.04 2.74
C GLN A 14 7.61 6.71 4.24
N GLN A 15 6.42 6.75 4.83
CA GLN A 15 6.21 6.37 6.23
C GLN A 15 6.62 4.91 6.47
N ILE A 16 6.16 3.97 5.63
CA ILE A 16 6.51 2.55 5.73
C ILE A 16 8.03 2.34 5.68
N LEU A 17 8.73 3.01 4.76
CA LEU A 17 10.20 2.89 4.69
C LEU A 17 10.91 3.54 5.88
N SER A 18 10.33 4.59 6.46
CA SER A 18 10.90 5.29 7.62
C SER A 18 10.93 4.43 8.89
N GLU A 19 10.03 3.45 9.00
CA GLU A 19 10.02 2.46 10.08
C GLU A 19 11.22 1.52 10.02
N ASN A 20 11.87 1.40 8.84
CA ASN A 20 13.07 0.58 8.61
C ASN A 20 12.93 -0.88 9.08
N ARG A 21 11.74 -1.44 8.87
CA ARG A 21 11.39 -2.82 9.24
C ARG A 21 11.56 -3.77 8.07
N ASN A 22 11.95 -5.00 8.37
CA ASN A 22 11.92 -6.12 7.45
C ASN A 22 10.56 -6.85 7.48
N LEU A 23 10.36 -7.86 6.63
CA LEU A 23 9.07 -8.56 6.53
C LEU A 23 8.68 -9.30 7.81
N GLU A 24 9.64 -9.92 8.52
CA GLU A 24 9.39 -10.61 9.79
C GLU A 24 8.89 -9.63 10.86
N GLU A 25 9.53 -8.46 10.95
CA GLU A 25 9.11 -7.39 11.87
C GLU A 25 7.74 -6.80 11.51
N TRP A 26 7.39 -6.75 10.23
CA TRP A 26 6.05 -6.36 9.79
C TRP A 26 5.00 -7.42 10.13
N SER A 27 5.33 -8.71 9.95
CA SER A 27 4.44 -9.82 10.33
C SER A 27 4.11 -9.82 11.82
N GLU A 28 5.05 -9.43 12.69
CA GLU A 28 4.78 -9.30 14.14
C GLU A 28 3.82 -8.14 14.48
N MET A 29 3.67 -7.18 13.57
CA MET A 29 2.85 -5.97 13.72
C MET A 29 1.66 -5.95 12.76
N GLU A 30 1.24 -7.12 12.29
CA GLU A 30 0.10 -7.28 11.37
C GLU A 30 -1.08 -6.39 11.74
N SER A 31 -1.57 -5.66 10.74
CA SER A 31 -2.69 -4.74 10.87
C SER A 31 -3.15 -4.36 9.48
N ASP A 32 -4.44 -4.56 9.21
CA ASP A 32 -5.06 -4.32 7.91
C ASP A 32 -5.29 -2.83 7.62
N ASP A 33 -5.21 -1.96 8.62
CA ASP A 33 -5.60 -0.55 8.54
C ASP A 33 -4.61 0.44 9.20
N MET A 34 -3.36 0.01 9.40
CA MET A 34 -2.30 0.78 10.06
C MET A 34 -2.00 2.13 9.39
N PHE A 35 -2.12 2.22 8.07
CA PHE A 35 -1.78 3.41 7.27
C PHE A 35 -3.00 3.97 6.57
N GLN A 36 -3.24 5.27 6.77
CA GLN A 36 -4.38 5.98 6.20
C GLN A 36 -3.97 7.40 5.81
N ASP A 37 -4.20 7.77 4.56
CA ASP A 37 -4.06 9.15 4.09
C ASP A 37 -4.95 9.37 2.86
N GLY A 38 -5.73 10.45 2.88
CA GLY A 38 -6.70 10.76 1.84
C GLY A 38 -7.66 9.58 1.56
N PRO A 39 -7.76 9.09 0.31
CA PRO A 39 -8.66 8.00 -0.05
C PRO A 39 -8.08 6.60 0.22
N TYR A 40 -6.85 6.50 0.75
CA TYR A 40 -6.16 5.22 0.94
C TYR A 40 -6.27 4.74 2.38
N VAL A 41 -6.52 3.44 2.54
CA VAL A 41 -6.47 2.72 3.82
C VAL A 41 -5.75 1.40 3.59
N GLY A 42 -4.95 0.94 4.54
CA GLY A 42 -4.34 -0.37 4.43
C GLY A 42 -3.26 -0.64 5.46
N GLY A 43 -2.63 -1.80 5.32
CA GLY A 43 -1.52 -2.20 6.17
C GLY A 43 -0.91 -3.51 5.72
N PHE A 44 -0.26 -4.22 6.62
CA PHE A 44 0.51 -5.42 6.29
C PHE A 44 -0.26 -6.67 6.68
N ASP A 45 -0.42 -7.57 5.71
CA ASP A 45 -1.02 -8.90 5.88
C ASP A 45 0.11 -9.94 6.02
N ALA A 46 0.17 -10.62 7.17
CA ALA A 46 1.27 -11.53 7.47
C ALA A 46 1.15 -12.87 6.72
N ASP A 47 -0.06 -13.30 6.38
CA ASP A 47 -0.33 -14.53 5.64
C ASP A 47 0.09 -14.38 4.17
N GLU A 48 -0.10 -13.19 3.59
CA GLU A 48 0.30 -12.87 2.21
C GLU A 48 1.73 -12.34 2.10
N GLY A 49 2.29 -11.76 3.17
CA GLY A 49 3.61 -11.14 3.17
C GLY A 49 3.68 -9.85 2.35
N GLU A 50 2.54 -9.18 2.18
CA GLU A 50 2.34 -8.05 1.29
C GLU A 50 1.62 -6.92 2.05
N PHE A 51 1.74 -5.69 1.54
CA PHE A 51 0.88 -4.60 2.02
C PHE A 51 -0.42 -4.58 1.23
N CYS A 52 -1.53 -4.73 1.93
CA CYS A 52 -2.89 -4.71 1.40
C CYS A 52 -3.48 -3.32 1.58
N PHE A 53 -3.89 -2.71 0.48
CA PHE A 53 -4.48 -1.38 0.48
C PHE A 53 -5.81 -1.35 -0.27
N SER A 54 -6.68 -0.45 0.18
CA SER A 54 -7.81 0.02 -0.59
C SER A 54 -7.69 1.50 -0.96
N VAL A 55 -8.33 1.88 -2.07
CA VAL A 55 -8.50 3.27 -2.49
C VAL A 55 -9.96 3.51 -2.84
N TYR A 56 -10.56 4.52 -2.20
CA TYR A 56 -11.93 4.94 -2.48
C TYR A 56 -11.97 5.91 -3.66
N ARG A 57 -12.79 5.58 -4.66
CA ARG A 57 -13.04 6.39 -5.85
C ARG A 57 -14.54 6.63 -6.01
N GLU A 58 -14.92 7.47 -6.98
CA GLU A 58 -16.33 7.84 -7.22
C GLU A 58 -17.25 6.64 -7.45
N ASP A 59 -16.69 5.58 -8.03
CA ASP A 59 -17.38 4.35 -8.45
C ASP A 59 -17.25 3.19 -7.44
N GLY A 60 -16.53 3.39 -6.32
CA GLY A 60 -16.44 2.41 -5.25
C GLY A 60 -15.05 2.27 -4.64
N GLU A 61 -14.90 1.24 -3.81
CA GLU A 61 -13.64 0.85 -3.21
C GLU A 61 -12.89 -0.12 -4.11
N TYR A 62 -11.57 0.08 -4.22
CA TYR A 62 -10.71 -0.75 -5.02
C TYR A 62 -9.53 -1.25 -4.20
N TRP A 63 -9.23 -2.54 -4.30
CA TRP A 63 -8.14 -3.20 -3.57
C TRP A 63 -6.92 -3.45 -4.45
N PHE A 64 -5.75 -3.39 -3.82
CA PHE A 64 -4.47 -3.75 -4.42
C PHE A 64 -3.45 -4.17 -3.36
N GLN A 65 -2.44 -4.93 -3.79
CA GLN A 65 -1.36 -5.43 -2.95
C GLN A 65 -0.02 -4.95 -3.51
N ILE A 66 0.90 -4.58 -2.61
CA ILE A 66 2.26 -4.19 -2.98
C ILE A 66 3.30 -4.73 -2.00
N SER A 67 4.42 -5.19 -2.55
CA SER A 67 5.51 -5.71 -1.74
C SER A 67 6.35 -4.59 -1.17
N LEU A 68 7.08 -4.87 -0.09
CA LEU A 68 8.04 -3.92 0.49
C LEU A 68 9.09 -3.46 -0.54
N GLU A 69 9.45 -4.31 -1.52
CA GLU A 69 10.34 -3.92 -2.63
C GLU A 69 9.66 -2.90 -3.57
N ARG A 70 8.41 -3.13 -3.97
CA ARG A 70 7.67 -2.20 -4.82
C ARG A 70 7.42 -0.86 -4.12
N ILE A 71 7.22 -0.85 -2.80
CA ILE A 71 7.15 0.39 -2.01
C ILE A 71 8.41 1.24 -2.20
N ARG A 72 9.60 0.64 -2.19
CA ARG A 72 10.86 1.35 -2.49
C ARG A 72 10.85 1.98 -3.88
N GLN A 73 10.41 1.21 -4.89
CA GLN A 73 10.32 1.70 -6.27
C GLN A 73 9.33 2.87 -6.42
N ILE A 74 8.25 2.90 -5.64
CA ILE A 74 7.27 4.01 -5.63
C ILE A 74 7.92 5.28 -5.06
N VAL A 75 8.65 5.17 -3.94
CA VAL A 75 9.35 6.30 -3.33
C VAL A 75 10.45 6.83 -4.25
N GLU A 76 11.18 5.95 -4.93
CA GLU A 76 12.20 6.28 -5.93
C GLU A 76 11.63 6.81 -7.26
N ARG A 77 10.30 6.84 -7.40
CA ARG A 77 9.58 7.24 -8.63
C ARG A 77 9.90 6.36 -9.85
N SER A 78 10.34 5.13 -9.64
CA SER A 78 10.54 4.11 -10.69
C SER A 78 9.29 3.24 -10.94
N LEU A 79 8.33 3.26 -10.01
CA LEU A 79 7.00 2.66 -10.15
C LEU A 79 5.91 3.72 -9.86
N GLU A 80 4.96 3.88 -10.79
CA GLU A 80 3.92 4.92 -10.66
C GLU A 80 2.49 4.39 -10.82
N ILE A 81 2.34 3.15 -11.27
CA ILE A 81 1.05 2.55 -11.62
C ILE A 81 0.94 1.18 -10.95
N VAL A 82 -0.26 0.85 -10.49
CA VAL A 82 -0.61 -0.47 -9.95
C VAL A 82 -1.91 -0.97 -10.57
N ASP A 83 -2.08 -2.28 -10.60
CA ASP A 83 -3.36 -2.90 -10.92
C ASP A 83 -4.25 -2.93 -9.67
N ILE A 84 -5.45 -2.39 -9.81
CA ILE A 84 -6.49 -2.39 -8.78
C ILE A 84 -7.69 -3.22 -9.24
N ARG A 85 -8.36 -3.87 -8.28
CA ARG A 85 -9.61 -4.63 -8.47
C ARG A 85 -10.72 -4.01 -7.64
N LEU A 86 -11.97 -4.12 -8.10
CA LEU A 86 -13.11 -3.69 -7.29
C LEU A 86 -13.17 -4.55 -6.03
N ALA A 87 -13.44 -3.94 -4.87
CA ALA A 87 -13.73 -4.69 -3.65
C ALA A 87 -15.04 -5.47 -3.83
N GLU A 88 -15.06 -6.74 -3.41
CA GLU A 88 -16.21 -7.65 -3.56
C GLU A 88 -17.18 -7.58 -2.37
#